data_AF-A0ABD5DEY2-F1
#
_entry.id   AF-A0ABD5DEY2-F1
#
_cell.length_a   1.000
_cell.length_b   1.000
_cell.length_c   1.000
_cell.angle_alpha   90.00
_cell.angle_beta   90.00
_cell.angle_gamma   90.00
#
_symmetry.space_group_name_H-M   'P 1'
#
loop_
_entity.id
_entity.type
_entity.pdbx_description
1 polymer ?
#
loop_
_entity_poly.entity_id
_entity_poly.type
_entity_poly.pdbx_seq_one_letter_code
_entity_poly.pdbx_strand_id
1 'polypeptide(L)'
;LELAIKQINEHTDITVKYEQHKRGRSISGFSFTFKQKKKDNPPIERDPNTLDLFTKMTDAQRHLFANKLSELPEMGRYSQGTESYPQFAIRIAEMLQDPDRIKELYPYLKKVGYMPSNKKDTVNG
;
A
#
# COMPACT_ATOMS: atom_id res chain seq x y z
N LEU A 1 8.42 0.21 -38.00
CA LEU A 1 8.62 0.06 -36.54
C LEU A 1 7.32 0.31 -35.77
N GLU A 2 6.56 1.34 -36.14
CA GLU A 2 5.19 1.63 -35.70
C GLU A 2 4.32 0.38 -35.47
N LEU A 3 4.16 -0.47 -36.50
CA LEU A 3 3.27 -1.65 -36.45
C LEU A 3 3.65 -2.63 -35.33
N ALA A 4 4.94 -2.94 -35.19
CA ALA A 4 5.44 -3.85 -34.17
C ALA A 4 5.27 -3.27 -32.76
N ILE A 5 5.47 -1.96 -32.60
CA ILE A 5 5.29 -1.28 -31.32
C ILE A 5 3.82 -1.27 -30.92
N LYS A 6 2.92 -1.06 -31.88
CA LYS A 6 1.48 -1.16 -31.65
C LYS A 6 1.09 -2.57 -31.18
N GLN A 7 1.57 -3.61 -31.86
CA GLN A 7 1.30 -5.00 -31.47
C GLN A 7 1.81 -5.32 -30.06
N ILE A 8 3.03 -4.92 -29.71
CA ILE A 8 3.55 -5.13 -28.35
C ILE A 8 2.69 -4.38 -27.33
N ASN A 9 2.36 -3.12 -27.61
CA ASN A 9 1.53 -2.29 -26.74
C ASN A 9 0.09 -2.79 -26.60
N GLU A 10 -0.44 -3.55 -27.56
CA GLU A 10 -1.81 -4.08 -27.50
C GLU A 10 -1.85 -5.47 -26.85
N HIS A 11 -0.88 -6.33 -27.14
CA HIS A 11 -0.95 -7.76 -26.83
C HIS A 11 -0.04 -8.23 -25.69
N THR A 12 0.72 -7.32 -25.05
CA THR A 12 1.61 -7.68 -23.94
C THR A 12 1.34 -6.83 -22.70
N ASP A 13 1.92 -7.21 -21.57
CA ASP A 13 1.87 -6.47 -20.31
C ASP A 13 2.91 -5.34 -20.24
N ILE A 14 3.52 -4.96 -21.37
CA ILE A 14 4.50 -3.88 -21.45
C ILE A 14 4.04 -2.80 -22.44
N THR A 15 4.42 -1.57 -22.13
CA THR A 15 4.30 -0.42 -23.02
C THR A 15 5.69 -0.03 -23.50
N VAL A 16 5.87 0.00 -24.81
CA VAL A 16 7.09 0.33 -25.54
C VAL A 16 6.91 1.67 -26.24
N LYS A 17 7.92 2.51 -26.08
CA LYS A 17 8.12 3.73 -26.86
C LYS A 17 9.48 3.67 -27.54
N TYR A 18 9.61 4.35 -28.67
CA TYR A 18 10.87 4.48 -29.35
C TYR A 18 11.14 5.93 -29.73
N GLU A 19 12.43 6.28 -29.75
CA GLU A 19 12.92 7.55 -30.25
C GLU A 19 13.93 7.28 -31.36
N GLN A 20 13.80 8.00 -32.47
CA GLN A 20 14.72 7.88 -33.61
C GLN A 20 15.78 8.97 -33.53
N HIS A 21 17.05 8.57 -33.51
CA HIS A 21 18.20 9.46 -33.54
C HIS A 21 18.69 9.61 -34.97
N LYS A 22 18.81 10.85 -35.45
CA LYS A 22 19.32 11.17 -36.80
C LYS A 22 20.64 11.93 -36.70
N ARG A 23 21.54 11.66 -37.63
CA ARG A 23 22.72 12.48 -37.89
C ARG A 23 22.62 13.02 -39.31
N GLY A 24 22.19 14.28 -39.43
CA GLY A 24 21.85 14.87 -40.72
C GLY A 24 20.63 14.18 -41.35
N ARG A 25 20.76 13.72 -42.60
CA ARG A 25 19.67 13.05 -43.34
C ARG A 25 19.57 11.54 -43.04
N SER A 26 20.55 10.98 -42.36
CA SER A 26 20.61 9.54 -42.06
C SER A 26 20.19 9.26 -40.63
N ILE A 27 19.51 8.14 -40.42
CA ILE A 27 19.19 7.64 -39.08
C ILE A 27 20.45 6.98 -38.51
N SER A 28 20.87 7.43 -37.33
CA SER A 28 22.06 6.91 -36.64
C SER A 28 21.71 5.85 -35.60
N GLY A 29 20.47 5.81 -35.11
CA GLY A 29 20.05 4.78 -34.17
C GLY A 29 18.64 4.98 -33.62
N PHE A 30 18.26 4.09 -32.70
CA PHE A 30 16.97 4.12 -32.01
C PHE A 30 17.18 3.88 -30.52
N SER A 31 16.45 4.61 -29.69
CA SER A 31 16.30 4.32 -28.27
C SER A 31 14.93 3.70 -28.03
N PHE A 32 14.87 2.64 -27.22
CA PHE A 32 13.61 2.03 -26.82
C PHE A 32 13.43 2.17 -25.31
N THR A 33 12.22 2.51 -24.89
CA THR A 33 11.85 2.61 -23.48
C THR A 33 10.68 1.68 -23.21
N PHE A 34 10.83 0.85 -22.19
CA PHE A 34 9.85 -0.15 -21.78
C PHE A 34 9.29 0.23 -20.41
N LYS A 35 7.97 0.12 -20.23
CA LYS A 35 7.30 0.25 -18.94
C LYS A 35 6.35 -0.92 -18.76
N GLN A 36 6.36 -1.56 -17.60
CA GLN A 36 5.38 -2.58 -17.28
C GLN A 36 4.01 -1.94 -17.05
N LYS A 37 2.97 -2.48 -17.70
CA LYS A 37 1.58 -2.12 -17.44
C LYS A 37 1.22 -2.58 -16.03
N LYS A 38 0.55 -1.72 -15.28
CA LYS A 38 -0.03 -2.14 -14.01
C LYS A 38 -1.03 -3.25 -14.33
N LYS A 39 -0.86 -4.42 -13.71
CA LYS A 39 -1.90 -5.43 -13.72
C LYS A 39 -3.09 -4.82 -12.99
N ASP A 40 -4.13 -4.48 -13.73
CA ASP A 40 -5.46 -4.35 -13.14
C ASP A 40 -5.82 -5.75 -12.68
N ASN A 41 -5.42 -6.10 -11.46
CA ASN A 41 -6.06 -7.20 -10.77
C ASN A 41 -7.55 -6.88 -10.85
N PRO A 42 -8.40 -7.81 -11.36
CA PRO A 42 -9.83 -7.58 -11.32
C PRO A 42 -10.18 -7.17 -9.89
N PRO A 43 -11.01 -6.14 -9.68
CA PRO A 43 -11.47 -5.81 -8.35
C PRO A 43 -12.22 -7.03 -7.85
N ILE A 44 -11.54 -7.88 -7.08
CA ILE A 44 -12.20 -8.61 -6.01
C ILE A 44 -13.00 -7.51 -5.31
N GLU A 45 -14.31 -7.70 -5.18
CA GLU A 45 -15.20 -6.82 -4.43
C GLU A 45 -14.67 -6.70 -2.99
N ARG A 46 -13.63 -5.90 -2.83
CA ARG A 46 -12.98 -5.55 -1.58
C ARG A 46 -13.54 -4.18 -1.30
N ASP A 47 -14.47 -4.15 -0.34
CA ASP A 47 -15.08 -2.95 0.21
C ASP A 47 -14.07 -1.78 0.14
N PRO A 48 -14.39 -0.66 -0.52
CA PRO A 48 -13.51 0.50 -0.62
C PRO A 48 -12.94 0.96 0.73
N ASN A 49 -13.64 0.70 1.84
CA ASN A 49 -13.16 0.98 3.19
C ASN A 49 -12.02 0.05 3.67
N THR A 50 -11.83 -1.11 3.05
CA THR A 50 -10.80 -2.09 3.43
C THR A 50 -9.49 -1.90 2.66
N LEU A 51 -9.50 -1.24 1.50
CA LEU A 51 -8.28 -1.00 0.73
C LEU A 51 -7.36 0.01 1.45
N ASP A 52 -7.95 1.02 2.10
CA ASP A 52 -7.22 2.01 2.90
C ASP A 52 -6.80 1.49 4.29
N LEU A 53 -7.38 0.37 4.74
CA LEU A 53 -7.01 -0.26 6.01
C LEU A 53 -5.61 -0.91 5.96
N PHE A 54 -5.19 -1.36 4.78
CA PHE A 54 -3.87 -1.98 4.56
C PHE A 54 -2.84 -1.02 3.99
N THR A 55 -3.14 0.27 3.90
CA THR A 55 -2.12 1.28 3.68
C THR A 55 -1.19 1.24 4.88
N LYS A 56 0.06 0.78 4.66
CA LYS A 56 1.03 0.46 5.72
C LYS A 56 1.18 1.65 6.68
N MET A 57 0.61 1.53 7.88
CA MET A 57 0.72 2.53 8.93
C MET A 57 2.21 2.77 9.24
N THR A 58 2.62 4.03 9.43
CA THR A 58 4.04 4.31 9.72
C THR A 58 4.44 3.67 11.05
N ASP A 59 5.72 3.38 11.23
CA ASP A 59 6.22 2.74 12.45
C ASP A 59 5.84 3.55 13.71
N ALA A 60 5.98 4.87 13.66
CA ALA A 60 5.57 5.78 14.72
C ALA A 60 4.05 5.68 15.02
N GLN A 61 3.21 5.62 13.98
CA GLN A 61 1.76 5.45 14.16
C GLN A 61 1.44 4.07 14.74
N ARG A 62 2.12 3.00 14.32
CA ARG A 62 2.00 1.65 14.90
C ARG A 62 2.27 1.66 16.39
N HIS A 63 3.41 2.20 16.81
CA HIS A 63 3.73 2.27 18.22
C HIS A 63 2.78 3.19 19.01
N LEU A 64 2.37 4.33 18.42
CA LEU A 64 1.40 5.23 19.06
C LEU A 64 0.07 4.53 19.36
N PHE A 65 -0.53 3.89 18.35
CA PHE A 65 -1.81 3.21 18.52
C PHE A 65 -1.67 1.95 19.37
N ALA A 66 -0.54 1.25 19.29
CA ALA A 66 -0.30 0.09 20.14
C ALA A 66 -0.24 0.43 21.62
N ASN A 67 0.35 1.58 22.00
CA ASN A 67 0.30 2.08 23.38
C ASN A 67 -1.14 2.40 23.81
N LYS A 68 -1.93 3.06 22.95
CA LYS A 68 -3.33 3.33 23.27
C LYS A 68 -4.17 2.06 23.41
N LEU A 69 -3.88 1.05 22.59
CA LEU A 69 -4.58 -0.22 22.62
C LEU A 69 -4.22 -1.05 23.86
N SER A 70 -2.97 -0.99 24.35
CA SER A 70 -2.57 -1.80 25.50
C SER A 70 -3.35 -1.44 26.77
N GLU A 71 -3.80 -0.18 26.88
CA GLU A 71 -4.58 0.32 28.01
C GLU A 71 -6.09 0.00 27.92
N LEU A 72 -6.57 -0.56 26.80
CA LEU A 72 -7.99 -0.89 26.66
C LEU A 72 -8.35 -2.19 27.41
N PRO A 73 -9.38 -2.20 28.28
CA PRO A 73 -9.84 -3.42 28.94
C PRO A 73 -10.22 -4.52 27.94
N GLU A 74 -10.78 -4.15 26.78
CA GLU A 74 -11.20 -5.09 25.72
C GLU A 74 -10.02 -5.81 25.05
N MET A 75 -8.82 -5.22 25.17
CA MET A 75 -7.58 -5.77 24.66
C MET A 75 -6.96 -6.80 25.62
N GLY A 76 -7.46 -6.92 26.86
CA GLY A 76 -6.98 -7.89 27.84
C GLY A 76 -6.98 -9.35 27.34
N ARG A 77 -7.86 -9.72 26.41
CA ARG A 77 -7.86 -11.07 25.79
C ARG A 77 -6.59 -11.39 25.00
N TYR A 78 -5.94 -10.36 24.47
CA TYR A 78 -4.71 -10.52 23.73
C TYR A 78 -3.54 -10.57 24.69
N SER A 79 -3.67 -10.02 25.91
CA SER A 79 -2.62 -9.94 26.94
C SER A 79 -2.12 -11.32 27.38
N GLN A 80 -0.82 -11.45 27.61
CA GLN A 80 -0.24 -12.60 28.28
C GLN A 80 -0.14 -12.26 29.77
N GLY A 81 -0.89 -12.97 30.62
CA GLY A 81 -1.40 -12.49 31.92
C GLY A 81 -0.44 -11.86 32.95
N THR A 82 0.89 -11.92 32.78
CA THR A 82 1.86 -11.26 33.64
C THR A 82 2.63 -10.11 32.97
N GLU A 83 2.26 -9.71 31.75
CA GLU A 83 2.97 -8.65 31.04
C GLU A 83 2.52 -7.25 31.49
N SER A 84 3.45 -6.30 31.41
CA SER A 84 3.17 -4.89 31.68
C SER A 84 2.54 -4.20 30.45
N TYR A 85 1.82 -3.09 30.65
CA TYR A 85 1.24 -2.31 29.54
C TYR A 85 2.24 -1.92 28.44
N PRO A 86 3.49 -1.51 28.76
CA PRO A 86 4.50 -1.23 27.73
C PRO A 86 4.89 -2.49 26.93
N GLN A 87 5.02 -3.64 27.60
CA GLN A 87 5.36 -4.89 26.94
C GLN A 87 4.21 -5.38 26.04
N PHE A 88 2.97 -5.21 26.52
CA PHE A 88 1.79 -5.48 25.73
C PHE A 88 1.71 -4.57 24.50
N ALA A 89 2.04 -3.28 24.65
CA ALA A 89 2.08 -2.32 23.54
C ALA A 89 3.10 -2.73 22.46
N ILE A 90 4.29 -3.19 22.83
CA ILE A 90 5.29 -3.68 21.86
C ILE A 90 4.70 -4.84 21.04
N ARG A 91 4.06 -5.79 21.71
CA ARG A 91 3.45 -6.96 21.06
C ARG A 91 2.26 -6.57 20.18
N ILE A 92 1.44 -5.60 20.60
CA ILE A 92 0.39 -5.04 19.73
C ILE A 92 1.00 -4.39 18.50
N ALA A 93 2.10 -3.65 18.63
CA ALA A 93 2.79 -3.05 17.49
C ALA A 93 3.29 -4.12 16.51
N GLU A 94 3.76 -5.27 17.00
CA GLU A 94 4.11 -6.44 16.19
C GLU A 94 2.87 -7.04 15.50
N MET A 95 1.77 -7.25 16.22
CA MET A 95 0.51 -7.71 15.63
C MET A 95 0.02 -6.76 14.52
N LEU A 96 0.22 -5.45 14.66
CA LEU A 96 -0.12 -4.46 13.63
C LEU A 96 0.79 -4.49 12.38
N GLN A 97 1.73 -5.44 12.27
CA GLN A 97 2.43 -5.74 11.01
C GLN A 97 1.65 -6.72 10.14
N ASP A 98 0.83 -7.59 10.77
CA ASP A 98 0.08 -8.62 10.08
C ASP A 98 -1.27 -8.09 9.57
N PRO A 99 -1.56 -8.18 8.27
CA PRO A 99 -2.82 -7.69 7.70
C PRO A 99 -4.07 -8.29 8.37
N ASP A 100 -4.05 -9.59 8.69
CA ASP A 100 -5.22 -10.22 9.29
C ASP A 100 -5.43 -9.78 10.75
N ARG A 101 -4.35 -9.49 11.49
CA ARG A 101 -4.43 -8.90 12.82
C ARG A 101 -4.92 -7.46 12.79
N ILE A 102 -4.51 -6.67 11.79
CA ILE A 102 -5.03 -5.31 11.61
C ILE A 102 -6.56 -5.33 11.42
N LYS A 103 -7.10 -6.28 10.65
CA LYS A 103 -8.56 -6.45 10.50
C LYS A 103 -9.24 -6.72 11.84
N GLU A 104 -8.67 -7.66 12.61
CA GLU A 104 -9.18 -8.06 13.92
C GLU A 104 -9.16 -6.89 14.93
N LEU A 105 -8.09 -6.08 14.87
CA LEU A 105 -7.88 -4.95 15.78
C LEU A 105 -8.56 -3.65 15.34
N TYR A 106 -9.07 -3.58 14.11
CA TYR A 106 -9.64 -2.37 13.54
C TYR A 106 -10.76 -1.72 14.37
N PRO A 107 -11.72 -2.46 14.96
CA PRO A 107 -12.75 -1.85 15.80
C PRO A 107 -12.15 -1.07 16.99
N TYR A 108 -11.06 -1.57 17.58
CA TYR A 108 -10.38 -0.91 18.69
C TYR A 108 -9.51 0.24 18.20
N LEU A 109 -8.84 0.09 17.05
CA LEU A 109 -8.10 1.19 16.41
C LEU A 109 -9.01 2.39 16.16
N LYS A 110 -10.21 2.17 15.63
CA LYS A 110 -11.21 3.22 15.43
C LYS A 110 -11.64 3.86 16.75
N LYS A 111 -11.80 3.06 17.82
CA LYS A 111 -12.15 3.54 19.17
C LYS A 111 -11.06 4.47 19.74
N VAL A 112 -9.78 4.22 19.44
CA VAL A 112 -8.66 5.06 19.88
C VAL A 112 -8.29 6.19 18.90
N GLY A 113 -9.14 6.43 17.89
CA GLY A 113 -9.04 7.55 16.96
C GLY A 113 -8.18 7.31 15.73
N TYR A 114 -7.90 6.06 15.36
CA TYR A 114 -7.25 5.76 14.08
C TYR A 114 -8.20 6.08 12.92
N MET A 115 -7.74 6.94 12.02
CA MET A 115 -8.41 7.24 10.76
C MET A 115 -7.46 6.86 9.62
N PRO A 116 -7.85 5.91 8.75
CA PRO A 116 -7.06 5.62 7.56
C PRO A 116 -7.03 6.88 6.68
N SER A 117 -5.83 7.30 6.26
CA SER A 117 -5.68 8.50 5.45
C SER A 117 -6.23 8.24 4.04
N ASN A 118 -7.41 8.76 3.74
CA ASN A 118 -7.92 8.79 2.37
C ASN A 118 -6.97 9.64 1.52
N LYS A 119 -6.31 9.03 0.54
CA LYS A 119 -5.45 9.73 -0.44
C LYS A 119 -6.23 10.63 -1.42
N LYS A 120 -7.29 11.31 -0.98
CA LYS A 120 -8.08 12.27 -1.78
C LYS A 120 -7.91 13.75 -1.37
N ASP A 121 -7.23 14.07 -0.28
CA ASP A 121 -7.21 15.45 0.24
C ASP A 121 -5.89 16.23 0.03
N THR A 122 -5.03 15.84 -0.92
CA THR A 122 -3.73 16.54 -1.14
C THR A 122 -3.48 17.09 -2.54
N VAL A 123 -4.52 17.51 -3.28
CA VAL A 123 -4.35 18.50 -4.36
C VAL A 123 -5.56 19.43 -4.42
N ASN A 124 -5.53 20.51 -3.65
CA ASN A 124 -6.08 21.84 -3.97
C ASN A 124 -5.76 22.78 -2.80
N GLY A 125 -4.61 23.45 -2.92
CA GLY A 125 -4.13 24.51 -2.06
C GLY A 125 -2.96 25.19 -2.73
#